data_AF-A0A1M4JME3-F1
#
_entry.id   AF-A0A1M4JME3-F1
#
_cell.length_a   1.000
_cell.length_b   1.000
_cell.length_c   1.000
_cell.angle_alpha   90.00
_cell.angle_beta   90.00
_cell.angle_gamma   90.00
#
_symmetry.space_group_name_H-M   'P 1'
#
loop_
_entity.id
_entity.type
_entity.pdbx_description
1 polymer ?
#
loop_
_entity_poly.entity_id
_entity_poly.type
_entity_poly.pdbx_seq_one_letter_code
_entity_poly.pdbx_strand_id
1 'polypeptide(L)'
;MPGQALFQYRDDDGQLQPVDSGEVNDYLREAMGESFTAKDFRTWGGTRAALQRLAQLPLPEPSSERALTLAQNAVIREVADALGNTPAVCRKAYIDPCVFDGWRCGDLHGLSETVRGERQWDLATLRYLARARAATRKTAKTAKATTSRQAVATVAVGKAPKSASPRRPGRRAPAARERS
;
A
#
# COMPACT_ATOMS: atom_id res chain seq x y z
N MET A 1 -42.23 2.25 -16.66
CA MET A 1 -42.31 3.36 -15.68
C MET A 1 -41.74 4.61 -16.34
N PRO A 2 -42.49 5.73 -16.42
CA PRO A 2 -41.95 7.02 -16.86
C PRO A 2 -41.40 7.80 -15.66
N GLY A 3 -40.13 8.20 -15.70
CA GLY A 3 -39.45 9.00 -14.66
C GLY A 3 -37.93 9.03 -14.89
N GLN A 4 -37.26 10.12 -14.51
CA GLN A 4 -35.81 10.31 -14.72
C GLN A 4 -34.93 9.38 -13.87
N ALA A 5 -35.46 8.78 -12.78
CA ALA A 5 -34.71 7.88 -11.90
C ALA A 5 -34.90 6.41 -12.29
N LEU A 6 -33.81 5.67 -12.50
CA LEU A 6 -33.84 4.25 -12.91
C LEU A 6 -34.17 3.31 -11.73
N PHE A 7 -33.71 3.64 -10.52
CA PHE A 7 -33.95 2.88 -9.30
C PHE A 7 -34.99 3.59 -8.44
N GLN A 8 -36.09 2.91 -8.15
CA GLN A 8 -37.21 3.42 -7.36
C GLN A 8 -37.82 2.27 -6.55
N TYR A 9 -38.40 2.59 -5.40
CA TYR A 9 -39.24 1.68 -4.62
C TYR A 9 -40.61 2.30 -4.36
N ARG A 10 -41.59 1.49 -3.94
CA ARG A 10 -42.86 1.98 -3.44
C ARG A 10 -42.80 2.04 -1.92
N ASP A 11 -43.16 3.18 -1.35
CA ASP A 11 -43.32 3.32 0.10
C ASP A 11 -44.66 2.72 0.57
N ASP A 12 -44.90 2.78 1.89
CA ASP A 12 -46.09 2.25 2.54
C ASP A 12 -47.39 2.95 2.08
N ASP A 13 -47.28 4.22 1.62
CA ASP A 13 -48.38 5.00 1.05
C ASP A 13 -48.57 4.75 -0.46
N GLY A 14 -47.78 3.81 -1.02
CA GLY A 14 -47.82 3.40 -2.42
C GLY A 14 -47.21 4.40 -3.41
N GLN A 15 -46.55 5.45 -2.92
CA GLN A 15 -45.86 6.44 -3.74
C GLN A 15 -44.50 5.92 -4.22
N LEU A 16 -44.06 6.37 -5.39
CA LEU A 16 -42.75 6.01 -5.93
C LEU A 16 -41.67 6.93 -5.36
N GLN A 17 -40.71 6.34 -4.66
CA GLN A 17 -39.56 7.03 -4.10
C GLN A 17 -38.31 6.68 -4.92
N PRO A 18 -37.51 7.68 -5.36
CA PRO A 18 -36.22 7.42 -5.99
C PRO A 18 -35.23 6.87 -4.97
N VAL A 19 -34.34 5.98 -5.41
CA VAL A 19 -33.19 5.53 -4.60
C VAL A 19 -32.00 6.42 -4.90
N ASP A 20 -31.46 7.09 -3.89
CA ASP A 20 -30.25 7.92 -4.03
C ASP A 20 -28.97 7.27 -3.49
N SER A 21 -27.83 7.95 -3.70
CA SER A 21 -26.53 7.44 -3.25
C SER A 21 -26.34 7.42 -1.72
N GLY A 22 -27.07 8.29 -1.00
CA GLY A 22 -27.10 8.29 0.46
C GLY A 22 -27.75 7.01 0.98
N GLU A 23 -28.95 6.71 0.50
CA GLU A 23 -29.68 5.48 0.88
C GLU A 23 -28.88 4.21 0.60
N VAL A 24 -28.19 4.14 -0.54
CA VAL A 24 -27.30 3.01 -0.85
C VAL A 24 -26.15 2.90 0.15
N ASN A 25 -25.48 4.01 0.50
CA ASN A 25 -24.38 3.96 1.45
C ASN A 25 -24.86 3.67 2.88
N ASP A 26 -26.04 4.14 3.25
CA ASP A 26 -26.61 3.88 4.57
C ASP A 26 -26.96 2.39 4.71
N TYR A 27 -27.56 1.79 3.68
CA TYR A 27 -27.73 0.33 3.62
C TYR A 27 -26.40 -0.43 3.72
N LEU A 28 -25.36 0.01 2.99
CA LEU A 28 -24.04 -0.64 3.06
C LEU A 28 -23.42 -0.54 4.45
N ARG A 29 -23.57 0.59 5.13
CA ARG A 29 -23.12 0.78 6.52
C ARG A 29 -23.84 -0.15 7.48
N GLU A 30 -25.16 -0.30 7.33
CA GLU A 30 -25.95 -1.23 8.14
C GLU A 30 -25.52 -2.69 7.91
N ALA A 31 -25.38 -3.10 6.64
CA ALA A 31 -25.09 -4.49 6.28
C ALA A 31 -23.64 -4.91 6.50
N MET A 32 -22.67 -3.99 6.37
CA MET A 32 -21.23 -4.30 6.34
C MET A 32 -20.40 -3.53 7.38
N GLY A 33 -21.01 -2.62 8.11
CA GLY A 33 -20.38 -1.73 9.10
C GLY A 33 -19.91 -0.40 8.50
N GLU A 34 -19.66 0.57 9.39
CA GLU A 34 -19.31 1.97 9.09
C GLU A 34 -18.06 2.18 8.20
N SER A 35 -17.20 1.16 8.09
CA SER A 35 -15.92 1.27 7.36
C SER A 35 -16.03 1.06 5.85
N PHE A 36 -17.20 0.62 5.35
CA PHE A 36 -17.40 0.30 3.94
C PHE A 36 -18.39 1.25 3.27
N THR A 37 -18.09 1.57 2.01
CA THR A 37 -18.86 2.47 1.16
C THR A 37 -19.00 1.86 -0.24
N ALA A 38 -19.88 2.44 -1.07
CA ALA A 38 -20.00 2.04 -2.47
C ALA A 38 -18.67 2.12 -3.25
N LYS A 39 -17.75 3.01 -2.83
CA LYS A 39 -16.42 3.16 -3.44
C LYS A 39 -15.54 1.92 -3.23
N ASP A 40 -15.69 1.22 -2.11
CA ASP A 40 -14.86 0.06 -1.79
C ASP A 40 -15.12 -1.10 -2.76
N PHE A 41 -16.38 -1.28 -3.19
CA PHE A 41 -16.72 -2.22 -4.26
C PHE A 41 -16.04 -1.90 -5.58
N ARG A 42 -15.99 -0.62 -5.96
CA ARG A 42 -15.30 -0.18 -7.18
C ARG A 42 -13.78 -0.38 -7.07
N THR A 43 -13.22 -0.18 -5.88
CA THR A 43 -11.78 -0.39 -5.61
C THR A 43 -11.43 -1.89 -5.64
N TRP A 44 -12.27 -2.72 -5.02
CA TRP A 44 -12.15 -4.17 -5.09
C TRP A 44 -12.25 -4.67 -6.53
N GLY A 45 -13.30 -4.26 -7.23
CA GLY A 45 -13.55 -4.63 -8.62
C GLY A 45 -12.40 -4.20 -9.54
N GLY A 46 -11.91 -2.97 -9.42
CA GLY A 46 -10.78 -2.47 -10.19
C GLY A 46 -9.49 -3.27 -9.94
N THR A 47 -9.19 -3.55 -8.67
CA THR A 47 -7.99 -4.33 -8.29
C THR A 47 -8.09 -5.78 -8.77
N ARG A 48 -9.21 -6.46 -8.55
CA ARG A 48 -9.45 -7.83 -9.04
C ARG A 48 -9.34 -7.90 -10.56
N ALA A 49 -9.99 -6.97 -11.26
CA ALA A 49 -10.01 -6.92 -12.73
C ALA A 49 -8.61 -6.70 -13.32
N ALA A 50 -7.80 -5.83 -12.70
CA ALA A 50 -6.42 -5.61 -13.08
C ALA A 50 -5.55 -6.85 -12.83
N LEU A 51 -5.65 -7.46 -11.64
CA LEU A 51 -4.90 -8.67 -11.30
C LEU A 51 -5.21 -9.81 -12.27
N GLN A 52 -6.49 -10.03 -12.57
CA GLN A 52 -6.92 -11.09 -13.49
C GLN A 52 -6.35 -10.90 -14.89
N ARG A 53 -6.38 -9.68 -15.42
CA ARG A 53 -5.82 -9.35 -16.75
C ARG A 53 -4.32 -9.48 -16.78
N LEU A 54 -3.62 -8.96 -15.77
CA LEU A 54 -2.17 -9.07 -15.65
C LEU A 54 -1.72 -10.52 -15.53
N ALA A 55 -2.44 -11.35 -14.77
CA ALA A 55 -2.17 -12.79 -14.65
C ALA A 55 -2.33 -13.57 -15.97
N GLN A 56 -3.06 -13.02 -16.94
CA GLN A 56 -3.24 -13.58 -18.28
C GLN A 56 -2.30 -12.96 -19.32
N LEU A 57 -1.62 -11.88 -18.96
CA LEU A 57 -0.73 -11.16 -19.84
C LEU A 57 0.70 -11.63 -19.62
N PRO A 58 1.33 -12.32 -20.60
CA PRO A 58 2.74 -12.66 -20.50
C PRO A 58 3.61 -11.41 -20.40
N LEU A 59 4.78 -11.52 -19.79
CA LEU A 59 5.76 -10.44 -19.86
C LEU A 59 6.20 -10.27 -21.34
N PRO A 60 6.34 -9.02 -21.81
CA PRO A 60 6.86 -8.75 -23.14
C PRO A 60 8.30 -9.22 -23.25
N GLU A 61 8.66 -9.74 -24.43
CA GLU A 61 10.02 -10.14 -24.80
C GLU A 61 10.51 -9.27 -25.96
N PRO A 62 11.56 -8.45 -25.79
CA PRO A 62 12.33 -8.25 -24.56
C PRO A 62 11.57 -7.42 -23.51
N SER A 63 11.80 -7.73 -22.22
CA SER A 63 11.15 -7.07 -21.08
C SER A 63 11.69 -5.67 -20.77
N SER A 64 11.77 -4.79 -21.78
CA SER A 64 12.17 -3.40 -21.57
C SER A 64 11.16 -2.65 -20.70
N GLU A 65 11.61 -1.68 -19.89
CA GLU A 65 10.73 -0.84 -19.06
C GLU A 65 9.64 -0.14 -19.88
N ARG A 66 9.96 0.25 -21.12
CA ARG A 66 8.99 0.83 -22.05
C ARG A 66 7.90 -0.18 -22.40
N ALA A 67 8.27 -1.41 -22.76
CA ALA A 67 7.31 -2.46 -23.11
C ALA A 67 6.42 -2.83 -21.91
N LEU A 68 7.03 -3.00 -20.73
CA LEU A 68 6.31 -3.26 -19.47
C LEU A 68 5.29 -2.15 -19.15
N THR A 69 5.71 -0.89 -19.29
CA THR A 69 4.84 0.26 -19.02
C THR A 69 3.70 0.35 -20.02
N LEU A 70 3.94 0.08 -21.31
CA LEU A 70 2.90 0.07 -22.33
C LEU A 70 1.86 -1.03 -22.07
N ALA A 71 2.31 -2.23 -21.71
CA ALA A 71 1.45 -3.36 -21.33
C ALA A 71 0.59 -3.04 -20.10
N GLN A 72 1.19 -2.51 -19.03
CA GLN A 72 0.43 -2.07 -17.84
C GLN A 72 -0.59 -0.98 -18.18
N ASN A 73 -0.21 0.00 -19.00
CA ASN A 73 -1.11 1.06 -19.43
C ASN A 73 -2.25 0.54 -20.31
N ALA A 74 -2.10 -0.58 -21.02
CA ALA A 74 -3.20 -1.24 -21.72
C ALA A 74 -4.21 -1.81 -20.73
N VAL A 75 -3.75 -2.57 -19.73
CA VAL A 75 -4.63 -3.11 -18.68
C VAL A 75 -5.35 -1.99 -17.92
N ILE A 76 -4.64 -0.92 -17.57
CA ILE A 76 -5.25 0.23 -16.87
C ILE A 76 -6.38 0.85 -17.71
N ARG A 77 -6.19 0.98 -19.03
CA ARG A 77 -7.23 1.52 -19.92
C ARG A 77 -8.47 0.63 -19.92
N GLU A 78 -8.31 -0.68 -20.08
CA GLU A 78 -9.44 -1.61 -20.05
C GLU A 78 -10.23 -1.57 -18.74
N VAL A 79 -9.54 -1.49 -17.60
CA VAL A 79 -10.19 -1.39 -16.29
C VAL A 79 -10.86 -0.02 -16.12
N ALA A 80 -10.23 1.05 -16.60
CA ALA A 80 -10.79 2.40 -16.56
C ALA A 80 -12.08 2.50 -17.38
N ASP A 81 -12.09 1.91 -18.58
CA ASP A 81 -13.26 1.85 -19.46
C ASP A 81 -14.40 1.09 -18.80
N ALA A 82 -14.11 -0.08 -18.19
CA ALA A 82 -15.12 -0.86 -17.47
C ALA A 82 -15.72 -0.14 -16.26
N LEU A 83 -14.94 0.71 -15.59
CA LEU A 83 -15.41 1.50 -14.45
C LEU A 83 -16.03 2.85 -14.86
N GLY A 84 -15.86 3.30 -16.10
CA GLY A 84 -16.27 4.64 -16.55
C GLY A 84 -15.43 5.76 -15.93
N ASN A 85 -14.13 5.54 -15.71
CA ASN A 85 -13.18 6.54 -15.20
C ASN A 85 -12.08 6.82 -16.22
N THR A 86 -11.30 7.90 -16.03
CA THR A 86 -10.07 8.09 -16.81
C THR A 86 -8.98 7.10 -16.36
N PRO A 87 -8.03 6.71 -17.24
CA PRO A 87 -6.93 5.83 -16.86
C PRO A 87 -6.11 6.34 -15.66
N ALA A 88 -5.89 7.66 -15.58
CA ALA A 88 -5.16 8.28 -14.47
C ALA A 88 -5.92 8.13 -13.13
N VAL A 89 -7.24 8.37 -13.13
CA VAL A 89 -8.08 8.19 -11.94
C VAL A 89 -8.17 6.71 -11.56
N CYS A 90 -8.37 5.82 -12.53
CA CYS A 90 -8.42 4.38 -12.33
C CYS A 90 -7.16 3.85 -11.63
N ARG A 91 -5.99 4.20 -12.18
CA ARG A 91 -4.68 3.82 -11.62
C ARG A 91 -4.50 4.33 -10.20
N LYS A 92 -4.90 5.57 -9.91
CA LYS A 92 -4.65 6.22 -8.62
C LYS A 92 -5.62 5.78 -7.52
N ALA A 93 -6.88 5.54 -7.86
CA ALA A 93 -7.96 5.42 -6.87
C ALA A 93 -8.62 4.04 -6.79
N TYR A 94 -8.44 3.16 -7.80
CA TYR A 94 -9.21 1.92 -7.91
C TYR A 94 -8.37 0.66 -8.08
N ILE A 95 -7.08 0.76 -8.39
CA ILE A 95 -6.18 -0.39 -8.54
C ILE A 95 -5.13 -0.34 -7.44
N ASP A 96 -5.05 -1.38 -6.60
CA ASP A 96 -3.96 -1.52 -5.63
C ASP A 96 -2.62 -1.69 -6.37
N PRO A 97 -1.62 -0.83 -6.13
CA PRO A 97 -0.39 -0.81 -6.92
C PRO A 97 0.41 -2.11 -6.85
N CYS A 98 0.26 -2.91 -5.78
CA CYS A 98 1.04 -4.14 -5.65
C CYS A 98 0.72 -5.16 -6.76
N VAL A 99 -0.44 -5.08 -7.43
CA VAL A 99 -0.74 -6.00 -8.56
C VAL A 99 0.20 -5.75 -9.74
N PHE A 100 0.66 -4.52 -9.93
CA PHE A 100 1.61 -4.17 -10.99
C PHE A 100 2.99 -4.75 -10.69
N ASP A 101 3.42 -4.67 -9.43
CA ASP A 101 4.69 -5.24 -8.98
C ASP A 101 4.68 -6.75 -9.09
N GLY A 102 3.57 -7.38 -8.66
CA GLY A 102 3.37 -8.83 -8.74
C GLY A 102 3.43 -9.37 -10.17
N TRP A 103 2.88 -8.62 -11.12
CA TRP A 103 3.01 -8.98 -12.53
C TRP A 103 4.47 -8.88 -12.99
N ARG A 104 5.15 -7.76 -12.70
CA ARG A 104 6.54 -7.52 -13.12
C ARG A 104 7.51 -8.57 -12.57
N CYS A 105 7.31 -9.04 -11.33
CA CYS A 105 8.16 -10.08 -10.73
C CYS A 105 7.69 -11.52 -10.99
N GLY A 106 6.62 -11.70 -11.75
CA GLY A 106 6.07 -13.01 -12.11
C GLY A 106 5.24 -13.70 -11.03
N ASP A 107 4.98 -13.04 -9.90
CA ASP A 107 4.15 -13.54 -8.80
C ASP A 107 2.69 -13.84 -9.19
N LEU A 108 2.21 -13.20 -10.26
CA LEU A 108 0.86 -13.42 -10.80
C LEU A 108 0.81 -14.47 -11.92
N HIS A 109 1.96 -14.92 -12.41
CA HIS A 109 2.02 -15.88 -13.53
C HIS A 109 1.50 -17.25 -13.08
N GLY A 110 0.82 -17.96 -14.00
CA GLY A 110 0.21 -19.26 -13.72
C GLY A 110 -1.08 -19.20 -12.89
N LEU A 111 -1.46 -18.04 -12.32
CA LEU A 111 -2.78 -17.90 -11.69
C LEU A 111 -3.90 -18.17 -12.71
N SER A 112 -3.75 -17.69 -13.94
CA SER A 112 -4.69 -17.94 -15.03
C SER A 112 -4.78 -19.41 -15.43
N GLU A 113 -3.83 -20.27 -15.06
CA GLU A 113 -3.86 -21.72 -15.32
C GLU A 113 -4.65 -22.49 -14.26
N THR A 114 -4.81 -21.94 -13.06
CA THR A 114 -5.47 -22.61 -11.92
C THR A 114 -6.80 -21.98 -11.54
N VAL A 115 -7.04 -20.73 -11.93
CA VAL A 115 -8.24 -19.96 -11.61
C VAL A 115 -9.13 -19.86 -12.85
N ARG A 116 -10.42 -20.21 -12.71
CA ARG A 116 -11.40 -20.22 -13.81
C ARG A 116 -12.65 -19.40 -13.51
N GLY A 117 -13.14 -19.45 -12.26
CA GLY A 117 -14.39 -18.80 -11.86
C GLY A 117 -14.20 -17.45 -11.16
N GLU A 118 -15.25 -16.64 -11.16
CA GLU A 118 -15.24 -15.31 -10.52
C GLU A 118 -14.85 -15.36 -9.04
N ARG A 119 -15.52 -16.23 -8.27
CA ARG A 119 -15.22 -16.42 -6.85
C ARG A 119 -13.78 -16.88 -6.60
N GLN A 120 -13.22 -17.66 -7.51
CA GLN A 120 -11.82 -18.10 -7.39
C GLN A 120 -10.87 -16.93 -7.64
N TRP A 121 -11.18 -16.03 -8.58
CA TRP A 121 -10.44 -14.79 -8.78
C TRP A 121 -10.53 -13.88 -7.55
N ASP A 122 -11.71 -13.75 -6.94
CA ASP A 122 -11.84 -12.98 -5.69
C ASP A 122 -10.91 -13.53 -4.59
N LEU A 123 -10.92 -14.85 -4.38
CA LEU A 123 -10.05 -15.50 -3.39
C LEU A 123 -8.57 -15.39 -3.73
N ALA A 124 -8.20 -15.52 -5.01
CA ALA A 124 -6.82 -15.35 -5.47
C ALA A 124 -6.34 -13.91 -5.22
N THR A 125 -7.16 -12.91 -5.52
CA THR A 125 -6.87 -11.51 -5.22
C THR A 125 -6.72 -11.29 -3.71
N LEU A 126 -7.62 -11.81 -2.88
CA LEU A 126 -7.51 -11.69 -1.42
C LEU A 126 -6.21 -12.30 -0.89
N ARG A 127 -5.87 -13.52 -1.33
CA ARG A 127 -4.64 -14.22 -0.92
C ARG A 127 -3.40 -13.46 -1.35
N TYR A 128 -3.38 -12.96 -2.59
CA TYR A 128 -2.28 -12.17 -3.11
C TYR A 128 -2.08 -10.88 -2.28
N LEU A 129 -3.14 -10.08 -2.09
CA LEU A 129 -3.06 -8.84 -1.33
C LEU A 129 -2.65 -9.07 0.13
N ALA A 130 -3.16 -10.14 0.76
CA ALA A 130 -2.77 -10.50 2.12
C ALA A 130 -1.28 -10.85 2.21
N ARG A 131 -0.76 -11.64 1.25
CA ARG A 131 0.67 -11.97 1.14
C ARG A 131 1.52 -10.72 0.90
N ALA A 132 1.13 -9.88 -0.06
CA ALA A 132 1.84 -8.65 -0.40
C ALA A 132 1.93 -7.69 0.81
N ARG A 133 0.82 -7.45 1.51
CA ARG A 133 0.80 -6.59 2.70
C ARG A 133 1.59 -7.16 3.87
N ALA A 134 1.57 -8.48 4.06
CA ALA A 134 2.40 -9.14 5.07
C ALA A 134 3.90 -8.99 4.77
N ALA A 135 4.29 -9.11 3.50
CA ALA A 135 5.67 -8.88 3.05
C ALA A 135 6.09 -7.42 3.31
N THR A 136 5.29 -6.44 2.87
CA THR A 136 5.57 -5.01 3.10
C THR A 136 5.72 -4.67 4.59
N ARG A 137 4.82 -5.20 5.44
CA ARG A 137 4.88 -5.01 6.89
C ARG A 137 6.12 -5.66 7.51
N LYS A 138 6.54 -6.84 7.04
CA LYS A 138 7.76 -7.51 7.50
C LYS A 138 9.00 -6.68 7.14
N THR A 139 9.09 -6.19 5.91
CA THR A 139 10.18 -5.32 5.45
C THR A 139 10.27 -4.05 6.29
N ALA A 140 9.14 -3.38 6.54
CA ALA A 140 9.08 -2.18 7.38
C ALA A 140 9.53 -2.45 8.84
N LYS A 141 9.12 -3.59 9.43
CA LYS A 141 9.53 -3.99 10.79
C LYS A 141 11.04 -4.24 10.87
N THR A 142 11.62 -4.92 9.89
CA THR A 142 13.07 -5.18 9.82
C THR A 142 13.84 -3.87 9.69
N ALA A 143 13.43 -2.98 8.78
CA ALA A 143 14.05 -1.67 8.61
C ALA A 143 14.07 -0.87 9.93
N LYS A 144 12.92 -0.81 10.62
CA LYS A 144 12.82 -0.14 11.93
C LYS A 144 13.74 -0.76 12.99
N ALA A 145 13.83 -2.10 13.05
CA ALA A 145 14.71 -2.79 13.98
C ALA A 145 16.21 -2.52 13.69
N THR A 146 16.59 -2.46 12.43
CA THR A 146 17.97 -2.10 12.02
C THR A 146 18.31 -0.66 12.40
N THR A 147 17.40 0.29 12.14
CA THR A 147 17.58 1.70 12.54
C THR A 147 17.69 1.84 14.06
N SER A 148 16.84 1.15 14.83
CA SER A 148 16.92 1.15 16.30
C SER A 148 18.23 0.56 16.83
N ARG A 149 18.72 -0.55 16.23
CA ARG A 149 20.03 -1.13 16.61
C ARG A 149 21.19 -0.18 16.30
N GLN A 150 21.17 0.48 15.14
CA GLN A 150 22.20 1.48 14.78
C GLN A 150 22.17 2.69 15.71
N ALA A 151 20.99 3.18 16.10
CA ALA A 151 20.84 4.29 17.05
C ALA A 151 21.33 3.93 18.47
N VAL A 152 21.09 2.70 18.94
CA VAL A 152 21.62 2.25 20.24
C VAL A 152 23.14 2.11 20.20
N ALA A 153 23.71 1.61 19.09
CA ALA A 153 25.15 1.50 18.92
C ALA A 153 25.86 2.87 18.89
N THR A 154 25.28 3.89 18.23
CA THR A 154 25.86 5.24 18.23
C THR A 154 25.80 5.91 19.61
N VAL A 155 24.75 5.68 20.41
CA VAL A 155 24.66 6.18 21.79
C VAL A 155 25.66 5.47 22.71
N ALA A 156 25.89 4.17 22.53
CA ALA A 156 26.86 3.42 23.33
C ALA A 156 28.32 3.87 23.09
N VAL A 157 28.67 4.26 21.86
CA VAL A 157 30.00 4.78 21.52
C VAL A 157 30.23 6.20 22.06
N GLY A 158 29.16 7.00 22.27
CA GLY A 158 29.26 8.38 22.76
C GLY A 158 29.45 8.56 24.27
N LYS A 159 29.45 7.50 25.08
CA LYS A 159 29.49 7.58 26.55
C LYS A 159 30.85 7.16 27.12
N ALA A 160 31.91 7.89 26.77
CA ALA A 160 33.19 7.81 27.49
C ALA A 160 33.10 8.56 28.84
N PRO A 161 33.64 8.03 29.96
CA PRO A 161 33.61 8.72 31.24
C PRO A 161 34.54 9.95 31.21
N LYS A 162 34.05 11.10 31.68
CA LYS A 162 34.84 12.33 31.83
C LYS A 162 36.02 12.06 32.78
N SER A 163 37.24 12.07 32.24
CA SER A 163 38.47 11.97 33.02
C SER A 163 38.65 13.21 33.91
N ALA A 164 38.86 12.99 35.20
CA ALA A 164 39.14 14.03 36.20
C ALA A 164 40.42 14.81 35.86
N SER A 165 40.37 16.14 36.02
CA SER A 165 41.51 17.05 35.82
C SER A 165 42.64 16.78 36.84
N PRO A 166 43.92 16.85 36.43
CA PRO A 166 45.03 16.69 37.37
C PRO A 166 45.28 17.98 38.15
N ARG A 167 45.38 17.84 39.48
CA ARG A 167 45.80 18.89 40.41
C ARG A 167 47.25 19.32 40.12
N ARG A 168 47.48 20.64 40.07
CA ARG A 168 48.82 21.27 40.06
C ARG A 168 49.61 20.92 41.32
N PRO A 169 50.91 20.57 41.25
CA PRO A 169 51.76 20.47 42.42
C PRO A 169 52.36 21.84 42.79
N GLY A 170 52.48 22.03 44.11
CA GLY A 170 52.82 23.29 44.76
C GLY A 170 54.27 23.72 44.68
N ARG A 171 54.42 25.01 44.98
CA ARG A 171 55.64 25.80 45.19
C ARG A 171 56.59 25.12 46.20
N ARG A 172 57.88 25.06 45.86
CA ARG A 172 58.98 24.92 46.84
C ARG A 172 60.03 26.00 46.56
N ALA A 173 60.40 26.71 47.62
CA ALA A 173 61.62 27.48 47.82
C ALA A 173 62.10 27.15 49.25
N PRO A 174 63.27 27.59 49.74
CA PRO A 174 64.48 28.13 49.08
C PRO A 174 65.77 27.40 49.56
N ALA A 175 66.96 27.78 49.05
CA ALA A 175 68.20 27.80 49.84
C ALA A 175 69.29 28.65 49.16
N ALA A 176 70.05 29.36 49.99
CA ALA A 176 71.05 30.38 49.68
C ALA A 176 72.50 29.86 49.81
N ARG A 177 73.48 30.58 49.20
CA ARG A 177 74.80 31.03 49.75
C ARG A 177 75.76 31.38 48.59
N GLU A 178 76.24 32.63 48.51
CA GLU A 178 77.57 33.18 48.91
C GLU A 178 78.55 33.31 47.73
N ARG A 179 78.88 34.55 47.35
CA ARG A 179 80.14 35.30 47.61
C ARG A 179 81.35 34.78 46.83
N SER A 180 81.78 35.57 45.85
CA SER A 180 83.08 36.26 45.80
C SER A 180 83.02 37.38 44.78
#